data_AF-A0A533RUY0-F1
#
_entry.id   AF-A0A533RUY0-F1
#
_cell.length_a   1.000
_cell.length_b   1.000
_cell.length_c   1.000
_cell.angle_alpha   90.00
_cell.angle_beta   90.00
_cell.angle_gamma   90.00
#
_symmetry.space_group_name_H-M   'P 1'
#
loop_
_entity.id
_entity.type
_entity.pdbx_description
1 polymer ?
#
loop_
_entity_poly.entity_id
_entity_poly.type
_entity_poly.pdbx_seq_one_letter_code
_entity_poly.pdbx_strand_id
1 'polypeptide(L)'
;VNVTGGAMGFSNIPHYTTPALAFISLAVAIVLVWGFRRSHFGKDSLAIRSNELAAKVAGINVFKHKMIVFIISAVFAAYAGALLAFHTRYVDPAMYGWITSVTWIIIVYFGGRDSLSGTVIGAMILLSLPEALRFTSAWRILLYCVTILLIINIRPRGLFGTWELSLKPILRLFQLKKPQEVK
;
A
#
# COMPACT_ATOMS: atom_id res chain seq x y z
N VAL A 1 -1.78 31.18 18.06
CA VAL A 1 -1.47 29.74 18.21
C VAL A 1 -2.74 28.87 18.32
N ASN A 2 -3.90 29.37 17.90
CA ASN A 2 -5.20 28.79 18.32
C ASN A 2 -5.90 27.88 17.29
N VAL A 3 -5.30 27.65 16.12
CA VAL A 3 -5.90 26.79 15.08
C VAL A 3 -5.16 25.46 14.92
N THR A 4 -3.86 25.41 15.26
CA THR A 4 -3.01 24.22 15.06
C THR A 4 -2.65 23.46 16.33
N GLY A 5 -3.04 23.96 17.52
CA GLY A 5 -2.71 23.32 18.81
C GLY A 5 -1.22 23.32 19.19
N GLY A 6 -0.34 23.94 18.38
CA GLY A 6 1.10 24.02 18.65
C GLY A 6 1.77 22.64 18.64
N ALA A 7 2.64 22.38 19.62
CA ALA A 7 3.33 21.08 19.76
C ALA A 7 2.40 19.93 20.16
N MET A 8 1.18 20.23 20.63
CA MET A 8 0.17 19.22 21.02
C MET A 8 -0.74 18.82 19.86
N GLY A 9 -0.50 19.30 18.63
CA GLY A 9 -1.21 18.82 17.45
C GLY A 9 -2.68 19.23 17.36
N PHE A 10 -3.33 18.76 16.29
CA PHE A 10 -4.73 19.06 16.00
C PHE A 10 -5.63 17.99 16.63
N SER A 11 -6.45 18.41 17.60
CA SER A 11 -7.42 17.57 18.32
C SER A 11 -8.84 18.03 17.98
N ASN A 12 -9.80 17.10 17.98
CA ASN A 12 -11.23 17.32 17.66
C ASN A 12 -11.63 17.16 16.18
N ILE A 13 -11.12 16.13 15.51
CA ILE A 13 -11.58 15.75 14.16
C ILE A 13 -12.89 14.92 14.29
N PRO A 14 -13.98 15.29 13.59
CA PRO A 14 -15.25 14.58 13.66
C PRO A 14 -15.17 13.16 13.09
N HIS A 15 -15.86 12.22 13.74
CA HIS A 15 -15.79 10.79 13.44
C HIS A 15 -16.72 10.38 12.30
N TYR A 16 -16.27 10.59 11.06
CA TYR A 16 -16.97 10.11 9.87
C TYR A 16 -16.41 8.78 9.33
N THR A 17 -15.26 8.32 9.84
CA THR A 17 -14.62 7.08 9.38
C THR A 17 -15.12 5.88 10.18
N THR A 18 -16.13 5.19 9.64
CA THR A 18 -16.49 3.84 10.11
C THR A 18 -15.45 2.83 9.61
N PRO A 19 -15.20 1.72 10.34
CA PRO A 19 -14.30 0.66 9.86
C PRO A 19 -14.76 0.08 8.52
N ALA A 20 -16.09 0.06 8.27
CA ALA A 20 -16.65 -0.30 6.97
C ALA A 20 -16.17 0.61 5.84
N LEU A 21 -16.14 1.93 6.05
CA LEU A 21 -15.62 2.88 5.08
C LEU A 21 -14.13 2.64 4.80
N ALA A 22 -13.34 2.31 5.83
CA ALA A 22 -11.93 1.99 5.64
C ALA A 22 -11.73 0.74 4.77
N PHE A 23 -12.49 -0.34 5.01
CA PHE A 23 -12.43 -1.54 4.17
C PHE A 23 -12.92 -1.29 2.73
N ILE A 24 -13.97 -0.48 2.55
CA ILE A 24 -14.45 -0.08 1.21
C ILE A 24 -13.35 0.72 0.50
N SER A 25 -12.74 1.68 1.18
CA SER A 25 -11.68 2.51 0.62
C SER A 25 -10.44 1.68 0.22
N LEU A 26 -10.09 0.67 1.02
CA LEU A 26 -9.03 -0.28 0.70
C LEU A 26 -9.39 -1.11 -0.54
N ALA A 27 -10.62 -1.63 -0.62
CA ALA A 27 -11.08 -2.38 -1.78
C ALA A 27 -11.05 -1.54 -3.07
N VAL A 28 -11.51 -0.29 -2.99
CA VAL A 28 -11.46 0.66 -4.12
C VAL A 28 -10.01 0.94 -4.53
N ALA A 29 -9.11 1.20 -3.57
CA ALA A 29 -7.70 1.41 -3.86
C ALA A 29 -7.06 0.19 -4.54
N ILE A 30 -7.34 -1.02 -4.08
CA ILE A 30 -6.86 -2.26 -4.69
C ILE A 30 -7.35 -2.39 -6.13
N VAL A 31 -8.64 -2.15 -6.39
CA VAL A 31 -9.22 -2.22 -7.74
C VAL A 31 -8.59 -1.18 -8.67
N LEU A 32 -8.42 0.06 -8.20
CA LEU A 32 -7.80 1.13 -8.98
C LEU A 32 -6.35 0.80 -9.34
N VAL A 33 -5.56 0.34 -8.37
CA VAL A 33 -4.15 -0.03 -8.61
C VAL A 33 -4.06 -1.25 -9.53
N TRP A 34 -4.94 -2.23 -9.38
CA TRP A 34 -4.99 -3.39 -10.27
C TRP A 34 -5.37 -3.01 -11.71
N GLY A 35 -6.33 -2.11 -11.88
CA GLY A 35 -6.69 -1.53 -13.18
C GLY A 35 -5.53 -0.75 -13.80
N PHE A 36 -4.86 0.09 -13.00
CA PHE A 36 -3.70 0.87 -13.44
C PHE A 36 -2.55 -0.04 -13.92
N ARG A 37 -2.24 -1.10 -13.17
CA ARG A 37 -1.19 -2.07 -13.53
C ARG A 37 -1.46 -2.78 -14.86
N ARG A 38 -2.72 -3.05 -15.18
CA ARG A 38 -3.12 -3.74 -16.43
C ARG A 38 -3.24 -2.80 -17.64
N SER A 39 -3.36 -1.50 -17.39
CA SER A 39 -3.46 -0.47 -18.43
C SER A 39 -2.18 -0.35 -19.26
N HIS A 40 -2.27 0.32 -20.43
CA HIS A 40 -1.09 0.65 -21.25
C HIS A 40 -0.05 1.45 -20.45
N PHE A 41 -0.50 2.42 -19.65
CA PHE A 41 0.36 3.23 -18.78
C PHE A 41 1.16 2.37 -17.79
N GLY A 42 0.55 1.34 -17.20
CA GLY A 42 1.24 0.43 -16.28
C GLY A 42 2.33 -0.40 -16.96
N LYS A 43 2.12 -0.80 -18.21
CA LYS A 43 3.12 -1.56 -19.00
C LYS A 43 4.30 -0.67 -19.41
N ASP A 44 4.03 0.58 -19.76
CA ASP A 44 5.08 1.56 -20.08
C ASP A 44 5.95 1.85 -18.85
N SER A 45 5.34 1.98 -17.67
CA SER A 45 6.06 2.07 -16.39
C SER A 45 6.96 0.86 -16.13
N LEU A 46 6.50 -0.35 -16.48
CA LEU A 46 7.29 -1.57 -16.33
C LEU A 46 8.49 -1.61 -17.29
N ALA A 47 8.32 -1.10 -18.52
CA ALA A 47 9.41 -0.95 -19.48
C ALA A 47 10.44 0.08 -19.05
N ILE A 48 10.00 1.21 -18.46
CA ILE A 48 10.91 2.21 -17.88
C ILE A 48 11.70 1.60 -16.71
N ARG A 49 11.06 0.74 -15.89
CA ARG A 49 11.72 0.05 -14.76
C ARG A 49 12.83 -0.90 -15.22
N SER A 50 12.69 -1.56 -16.38
CA SER A 50 13.69 -2.51 -16.87
C SER A 50 14.89 -1.82 -17.51
N ASN A 51 14.66 -0.85 -18.40
CA ASN A 51 15.72 -0.04 -18.99
C ASN A 51 15.18 1.32 -19.48
N GLU A 52 15.52 2.37 -18.75
CA GLU A 52 15.11 3.75 -19.04
C GLU A 52 15.64 4.26 -20.39
N LEU A 53 16.88 3.93 -20.76
CA LEU A 53 17.45 4.34 -22.04
C LEU A 53 16.73 3.67 -23.21
N ALA A 54 16.46 2.38 -23.10
CA ALA A 54 15.72 1.64 -24.13
C ALA A 54 14.28 2.15 -24.28
N ALA A 55 13.59 2.44 -23.17
CA ALA A 55 12.25 3.02 -23.19
C ALA A 55 12.22 4.39 -23.88
N LYS A 56 13.25 5.22 -23.66
CA LYS A 56 13.39 6.53 -24.30
C LYS A 56 13.58 6.42 -25.82
N VAL A 57 14.38 5.45 -26.28
CA VAL A 57 14.57 5.17 -27.71
C VAL A 57 13.31 4.60 -28.37
N ALA A 58 12.53 3.82 -27.62
CA ALA A 58 11.22 3.30 -28.08
C ALA A 58 10.11 4.37 -28.18
N GLY A 59 10.42 5.65 -27.94
CA GLY A 59 9.49 6.77 -28.07
C GLY A 59 8.68 7.09 -26.80
N ILE A 60 8.97 6.44 -25.67
CA ILE A 60 8.28 6.72 -24.40
C ILE A 60 8.89 7.97 -23.75
N ASN A 61 8.07 8.97 -23.45
CA ASN A 61 8.52 10.15 -22.70
C ASN A 61 8.68 9.80 -21.21
N VAL A 62 9.88 9.37 -20.83
CA VAL A 62 10.18 8.90 -19.46
C VAL A 62 9.91 9.96 -18.39
N PHE A 63 10.25 11.23 -18.66
CA PHE A 63 10.07 12.31 -17.68
C PHE A 63 8.59 12.54 -17.36
N LYS A 64 7.75 12.70 -18.39
CA LYS A 64 6.30 12.86 -18.21
C LYS A 64 5.69 11.65 -17.52
N HIS A 65 6.13 10.44 -17.90
CA HIS A 65 5.60 9.21 -17.34
C HIS A 65 5.92 9.06 -15.85
N LYS A 66 7.17 9.31 -15.43
CA LYS A 66 7.58 9.30 -14.02
C LYS A 66 6.83 10.34 -13.20
N MET A 67 6.62 11.54 -13.74
CA MET A 67 5.87 12.61 -13.07
C MET A 67 4.42 12.22 -12.80
N ILE A 68 3.73 11.64 -13.80
CA ILE A 68 2.34 11.17 -13.66
C ILE A 68 2.25 10.07 -12.60
N VAL A 69 3.15 9.07 -12.64
CA VAL A 69 3.17 7.98 -11.66
C VAL A 69 3.42 8.50 -10.24
N PHE A 70 4.31 9.48 -10.09
CA PHE A 70 4.58 10.13 -8.81
C PHE A 70 3.33 10.83 -8.26
N ILE A 71 2.63 11.62 -9.08
CA ILE A 71 1.40 12.31 -8.69
C ILE A 71 0.32 11.31 -8.27
N ILE A 72 0.11 10.25 -9.05
CA ILE A 72 -0.86 9.20 -8.72
C ILE A 72 -0.52 8.57 -7.36
N SER A 73 0.75 8.25 -7.12
CA SER A 73 1.18 7.68 -5.83
C SER A 73 0.95 8.66 -4.66
N ALA A 74 1.20 9.94 -4.87
CA ALA A 74 1.02 10.98 -3.87
C ALA A 74 -0.46 11.14 -3.49
N VAL A 75 -1.38 11.03 -4.45
CA VAL A 75 -2.83 11.07 -4.20
C VAL A 75 -3.27 9.91 -3.31
N PHE A 76 -2.79 8.69 -3.58
CA PHE A 76 -3.10 7.53 -2.73
C PHE A 76 -2.51 7.67 -1.32
N ALA A 77 -1.26 8.16 -1.21
CA ALA A 77 -0.61 8.39 0.07
C ALA A 77 -1.33 9.47 0.90
N ALA A 78 -1.71 10.59 0.27
CA ALA A 78 -2.46 11.66 0.91
C ALA A 78 -3.84 11.19 1.37
N TYR A 79 -4.55 10.44 0.53
CA TYR A 79 -5.86 9.88 0.88
C TYR A 79 -5.78 8.90 2.06
N ALA A 80 -4.78 8.00 2.08
CA ALA A 80 -4.55 7.08 3.19
C ALA A 80 -4.20 7.84 4.48
N GLY A 81 -3.37 8.88 4.40
CA GLY A 81 -3.04 9.74 5.54
C GLY A 81 -4.25 10.49 6.09
N ALA A 82 -5.10 11.04 5.22
CA ALA A 82 -6.35 11.68 5.62
C ALA A 82 -7.27 10.68 6.35
N LEU A 83 -7.43 9.47 5.81
CA LEU A 83 -8.22 8.41 6.43
C LEU A 83 -7.70 8.05 7.83
N LEU A 84 -6.38 7.96 7.99
CA LEU A 84 -5.74 7.70 9.28
C LEU A 84 -6.02 8.83 10.29
N ALA A 85 -5.92 10.09 9.87
CA ALA A 85 -6.20 11.24 10.73
C ALA A 85 -7.66 11.26 11.23
N PHE A 86 -8.64 10.95 10.36
CA PHE A 86 -10.04 10.81 10.77
C PHE A 86 -10.28 9.61 11.70
N HIS A 87 -9.43 8.58 11.63
CA HIS A 87 -9.51 7.42 12.52
C HIS A 87 -8.92 7.70 13.90
N THR A 88 -7.73 8.31 13.97
CA THR A 88 -7.04 8.60 15.24
C THR A 88 -7.59 9.82 15.97
N ARG A 89 -8.36 10.69 15.29
CA ARG A 89 -9.00 11.92 15.81
C ARG A 89 -8.04 12.96 16.42
N TYR A 90 -6.75 12.69 16.28
CA TYR A 90 -5.64 13.42 16.84
C TYR A 90 -4.44 13.26 15.93
N VAL A 91 -3.82 14.38 15.57
CA VAL A 91 -2.64 14.42 14.69
C VAL A 91 -1.57 15.25 15.38
N ASP A 92 -0.51 14.57 15.81
CA ASP A 92 0.66 15.17 16.45
C ASP A 92 1.89 14.96 15.56
N PRO A 93 2.66 16.03 15.27
CA PRO A 93 3.92 15.91 14.53
C PRO A 93 4.89 14.86 15.10
N ALA A 94 4.89 14.63 16.42
CA ALA A 94 5.77 13.65 17.06
C ALA A 94 5.46 12.19 16.64
N MET A 95 4.22 11.91 16.21
CA MET A 95 3.82 10.57 15.74
C MET A 95 4.36 10.25 14.33
N TYR A 96 4.65 11.28 13.53
CA TYR A 96 5.12 11.15 12.15
C TYR A 96 6.64 11.32 12.05
N GLY A 97 7.36 10.69 12.98
CA GLY A 97 8.82 10.69 13.00
C GLY A 97 9.45 9.75 11.96
N TRP A 98 10.78 9.72 12.01
CA TRP A 98 11.61 8.83 11.17
C TRP A 98 11.21 7.36 11.30
N ILE A 99 10.99 6.89 12.52
CA ILE A 99 10.68 5.47 12.82
C ILE A 99 9.41 5.04 12.09
N THR A 100 8.34 5.84 12.18
CA THR A 100 7.06 5.59 11.50
C THR A 100 7.24 5.52 9.98
N SER A 101 8.01 6.44 9.40
CA SER A 101 8.30 6.46 7.96
C SER A 101 9.04 5.20 7.50
N VAL A 102 10.05 4.77 8.25
CA VAL A 102 10.79 3.52 7.98
C VAL A 102 9.88 2.31 8.13
N THR A 103 8.99 2.27 9.12
CA THR A 103 8.02 1.18 9.30
C THR A 103 7.13 1.00 8.06
N TRP A 104 6.59 2.08 7.50
CA TRP A 104 5.78 2.01 6.27
C TRP A 104 6.57 1.44 5.09
N ILE A 105 7.84 1.86 4.93
CA ILE A 105 8.73 1.33 3.88
C ILE A 105 8.99 -0.16 4.10
N ILE A 106 9.27 -0.57 5.33
CA ILE A 106 9.51 -1.98 5.67
C ILE A 106 8.29 -2.84 5.30
N ILE A 107 7.08 -2.38 5.61
CA ILE A 107 5.84 -3.12 5.29
C ILE A 107 5.72 -3.36 3.78
N VAL A 108 5.98 -2.34 2.96
CA VAL A 108 5.91 -2.44 1.50
C VAL A 108 6.99 -3.39 0.97
N TYR A 109 8.22 -3.28 1.47
CA TYR A 109 9.32 -4.15 1.09
C TYR A 109 9.08 -5.61 1.50
N PHE A 110 8.51 -5.82 2.68
CA PHE A 110 8.16 -7.12 3.23
C PHE A 110 7.11 -7.83 2.38
N GLY A 111 6.07 -7.10 1.98
CA GLY A 111 5.04 -7.64 1.09
C GLY A 111 5.52 -8.01 -0.30
N GLY A 112 6.56 -7.31 -0.78
CA GLY A 112 7.22 -7.56 -2.05
C GLY A 112 6.98 -6.44 -3.07
N ARG A 113 8.04 -6.09 -3.81
CA ARG A 113 8.09 -4.95 -4.76
C ARG A 113 7.20 -5.11 -6.00
N ASP A 114 6.65 -6.30 -6.26
CA ASP A 114 5.92 -6.65 -7.48
C ASP A 114 4.54 -7.32 -7.22
N SER A 115 4.13 -7.48 -5.95
CA SER A 115 2.87 -8.16 -5.59
C SER A 115 2.00 -7.29 -4.69
N LEU A 116 0.88 -6.81 -5.25
CA LEU A 116 -0.10 -6.01 -4.51
C LEU A 116 -0.75 -6.80 -3.36
N SER A 117 -1.12 -8.07 -3.61
CA SER A 117 -1.68 -8.95 -2.58
C SER A 117 -0.66 -9.27 -1.49
N GLY A 118 0.63 -9.40 -1.85
CA GLY A 118 1.72 -9.58 -0.91
C GLY A 118 1.86 -8.39 0.04
N THR A 119 1.75 -7.16 -0.46
CA THR A 119 1.76 -5.94 0.37
C THR A 119 0.59 -5.87 1.35
N VAL A 120 -0.63 -6.22 0.93
CA VAL A 120 -1.80 -6.18 1.83
C VAL A 120 -1.67 -7.21 2.96
N ILE A 121 -1.30 -8.45 2.64
CA ILE A 121 -1.09 -9.51 3.64
C ILE A 121 0.11 -9.17 4.54
N GLY A 122 1.17 -8.66 3.93
CA GLY A 122 2.38 -8.23 4.66
C GLY A 122 2.09 -7.14 5.68
N ALA A 123 1.25 -6.16 5.31
CA ALA A 123 0.77 -5.14 6.22
C ALA A 123 -0.05 -5.73 7.37
N MET A 124 -0.99 -6.64 7.09
CA MET A 124 -1.79 -7.29 8.15
C MET A 124 -0.90 -8.05 9.14
N ILE A 125 0.10 -8.80 8.66
CA ILE A 125 1.03 -9.55 9.51
C ILE A 125 1.88 -8.60 10.35
N LEU A 126 2.54 -7.63 9.71
CA LEU A 126 3.46 -6.74 10.42
C LEU A 126 2.77 -5.74 11.36
N LEU A 127 1.51 -5.37 11.10
CA LEU A 127 0.73 -4.55 12.03
C LEU A 127 0.19 -5.37 13.22
N SER A 128 -0.20 -6.63 13.00
CA SER A 128 -0.71 -7.49 14.07
C SER A 128 0.40 -8.06 14.97
N LEU A 129 1.61 -8.19 14.44
CA LEU A 129 2.77 -8.70 15.16
C LEU A 129 3.09 -7.92 16.46
N PRO A 130 3.25 -6.57 16.46
CA PRO A 130 3.51 -5.83 17.70
C PRO A 130 2.35 -5.91 18.71
N GLU A 131 1.12 -6.15 18.25
CA GLU A 131 -0.05 -6.36 19.12
C GLU A 131 -0.02 -7.76 19.77
N ALA A 132 0.41 -8.79 19.04
CA ALA A 132 0.64 -10.12 19.61
C ALA A 132 1.81 -10.13 20.62
N LEU A 133 2.83 -9.31 20.38
CA LEU A 133 3.99 -9.14 21.26
C LEU A 133 3.74 -8.19 22.44
N ARG A 134 2.50 -7.74 22.65
CA ARG A 134 2.13 -6.80 23.73
C ARG A 134 2.49 -7.33 25.13
N PHE A 135 2.56 -8.64 25.31
CA PHE A 135 2.92 -9.29 26.57
C PHE A 135 4.37 -9.05 27.01
N THR A 136 5.28 -8.72 26.07
CA THR A 136 6.73 -8.58 26.35
C THR A 136 7.18 -7.14 26.09
N SER A 137 6.49 -6.17 26.70
CA SER A 137 6.63 -4.70 26.54
C SER A 137 8.07 -4.20 26.31
N ALA A 138 9.03 -4.65 27.12
CA ALA A 138 10.41 -4.17 27.05
C ALA A 138 11.22 -4.69 25.83
N TRP A 139 10.90 -5.88 25.31
CA TRP A 139 11.67 -6.52 24.23
C TRP A 139 11.00 -6.36 22.86
N ARG A 140 9.85 -5.68 22.80
CA ARG A 140 9.01 -5.54 21.60
C ARG A 140 9.78 -5.02 20.40
N ILE A 141 10.56 -3.94 20.57
CA ILE A 141 11.30 -3.30 19.47
C ILE A 141 12.42 -4.23 18.96
N LEU A 142 13.16 -4.87 19.87
CA LEU A 142 14.22 -5.80 19.51
C LEU A 142 13.66 -7.02 18.76
N LEU A 143 12.60 -7.64 19.29
CA LEU A 143 11.94 -8.77 18.64
C LEU A 143 11.34 -8.38 17.29
N TYR A 144 10.73 -7.18 17.19
CA TYR A 144 10.19 -6.67 15.92
C TYR A 144 11.28 -6.53 14.85
N CYS A 145 12.41 -5.91 15.20
CA CYS A 145 13.56 -5.78 14.30
C CYS A 145 14.13 -7.16 13.90
N VAL A 146 14.28 -8.08 14.85
CA VAL A 146 14.75 -9.45 14.58
C VAL A 146 13.80 -10.18 13.66
N THR A 147 12.48 -10.13 13.89
CA THR A 147 11.49 -10.78 13.03
C THR A 147 11.54 -10.25 11.60
N ILE A 148 11.65 -8.92 11.43
CA ILE A 148 11.80 -8.33 10.10
C ILE A 148 13.09 -8.80 9.43
N LEU A 149 14.23 -8.78 10.12
CA LEU A 149 15.52 -9.21 9.58
C LEU A 149 15.50 -10.68 9.18
N LEU A 150 14.91 -11.55 10.02
CA LEU A 150 14.76 -12.97 9.73
C LEU A 150 13.96 -13.19 8.44
N ILE A 151 12.86 -12.46 8.27
CA ILE A 151 11.99 -12.65 7.11
C ILE A 151 12.62 -12.09 5.83
N ILE A 152 13.32 -10.96 5.91
CA ILE A 152 14.11 -10.42 4.79
C ILE A 152 15.22 -11.40 4.38
N ASN A 153 15.86 -12.06 5.35
CA ASN A 153 16.89 -13.06 5.10
C ASN A 153 16.33 -14.33 4.43
N ILE A 154 15.18 -14.82 4.89
CA ILE A 154 14.58 -16.05 4.36
C ILE A 154 13.95 -15.82 2.97
N ARG A 155 13.42 -14.62 2.67
CA ARG A 155 12.77 -14.31 1.38
C ARG A 155 13.06 -12.88 0.90
N PRO A 156 14.20 -12.62 0.23
CA PRO A 156 14.57 -11.27 -0.26
C PRO A 156 13.68 -10.72 -1.38
N ARG A 157 12.75 -11.54 -1.92
CA ARG A 157 11.74 -11.13 -2.90
C ARG A 157 10.39 -10.73 -2.26
N GLY A 158 10.26 -10.79 -0.93
CA GLY A 158 9.01 -10.55 -0.19
C GLY A 158 8.15 -11.81 -0.05
N LEU A 159 7.15 -11.75 0.83
CA LEU A 159 6.36 -12.92 1.28
C LEU A 159 5.69 -13.69 0.12
N PHE A 160 5.23 -12.98 -0.92
CA PHE A 160 4.54 -13.57 -2.08
C PHE A 160 5.29 -13.46 -3.41
N GLY A 161 6.45 -12.79 -3.47
CA GLY A 161 7.28 -12.70 -4.69
C GLY A 161 6.50 -12.27 -5.94
N THR A 162 6.16 -13.24 -6.81
CA THR A 162 5.42 -13.09 -8.08
C THR A 162 3.98 -13.61 -8.04
N TRP A 163 3.54 -14.22 -6.95
CA TRP A 163 2.18 -14.75 -6.81
C TRP A 163 1.24 -13.58 -6.51
N GLU A 164 0.57 -13.10 -7.53
CA GLU A 164 -0.69 -12.38 -7.34
C GLU A 164 -1.74 -13.43 -6.98
N LEU A 165 -2.43 -13.25 -5.84
CA LEU A 165 -3.77 -13.84 -5.64
C LEU A 165 -4.71 -13.15 -6.65
N SER A 166 -4.55 -13.54 -7.91
CA SER A 166 -5.25 -12.96 -9.03
C SER A 166 -6.70 -13.42 -8.94
N LEU A 167 -7.60 -12.49 -8.66
CA LEU A 167 -9.07 -12.66 -8.67
C LEU A 167 -9.65 -13.00 -10.07
N LYS A 168 -8.80 -13.36 -11.05
CA LYS A 168 -9.23 -13.89 -12.36
C LYS A 168 -10.23 -15.05 -12.27
N PRO A 169 -10.20 -15.97 -11.28
CA PRO A 169 -11.23 -17.00 -11.14
C PRO A 169 -12.60 -16.42 -10.81
N ILE A 170 -12.65 -15.40 -9.94
CA ILE A 170 -13.89 -14.77 -9.46
C ILE A 170 -14.55 -13.91 -10.54
N LEU A 171 -13.75 -13.19 -11.34
CA LEU A 171 -14.28 -12.43 -12.49
C LEU A 171 -14.73 -13.32 -13.65
N ARG A 172 -14.12 -14.51 -13.84
CA ARG A 172 -14.60 -15.50 -14.82
C ARG A 172 -15.94 -16.11 -14.43
N LEU A 173 -16.20 -16.31 -13.14
CA LEU A 173 -17.49 -16.80 -12.63
C LEU A 173 -18.64 -15.82 -12.94
N PHE A 174 -18.39 -14.51 -12.98
CA PHE A 174 -19.40 -13.51 -13.38
C PHE A 174 -19.57 -13.36 -14.90
N GLN A 175 -18.60 -13.78 -15.72
CA GLN A 175 -18.65 -13.67 -17.18
C GLN A 175 -19.28 -14.87 -17.89
N LEU A 176 -19.57 -15.98 -17.19
CA LEU A 176 -20.21 -17.17 -17.78
C LEU A 176 -21.75 -17.11 -17.84
N LYS A 177 -22.37 -15.98 -17.50
CA LYS A 177 -23.83 -15.79 -17.63
C LYS A 177 -24.18 -14.84 -18.79
N LYS A 178 -23.68 -15.12 -19.99
CA LYS A 178 -24.37 -14.70 -21.23
C LYS A 178 -25.15 -15.91 -21.75
N PRO A 179 -26.49 -15.90 -21.70
CA PRO A 179 -27.30 -17.01 -22.20
C PRO A 179 -27.02 -17.23 -23.68
N GLN A 180 -26.76 -18.49 -24.05
CA GLN A 180 -26.69 -18.90 -25.45
C GLN A 180 -28.07 -18.73 -26.08
N GLU A 181 -28.15 -17.95 -27.17
CA GLU A 181 -29.31 -17.97 -28.05
C GLU A 181 -29.40 -19.35 -28.70
N VAL A 182 -30.53 -20.01 -28.48
CA VAL A 182 -30.94 -21.26 -29.10
C VAL A 182 -31.46 -20.92 -30.50
N LYS A 183 -30.83 -21.49 -31.53
CA LYS A 183 -31.39 -21.59 -32.88
C LYS A 183 -32.19 -22.88 -32.99
#